data_AF-A0A917P650-F1
#
_entry.id   AF-A0A917P650-F1
#
_cell.length_a   1.000
_cell.length_b   1.000
_cell.length_c   1.000
_cell.angle_alpha   90.00
_cell.angle_beta   90.00
_cell.angle_gamma   90.00
#
_symmetry.space_group_name_H-M   'P 1'
#
loop_
_entity.id
_entity.type
_entity.pdbx_description
1 polymer ?
#
loop_
_entity_poly.entity_id
_entity_poly.type
_entity_poly.pdbx_seq_one_letter_code
_entity_poly.pdbx_strand_id
1 'polypeptide(L)'
;MDQEERLQPPKGPGGGAGAALPAESVRASLRGPAVRRLLALRREGKSITERVRSMAEALGVGERAVWRWLAAAERDEAAAAAPGGAGPLPRAVHSH
;
A
#
# COMPACT_ATOMS: atom_id res chain seq x y z
N MET A 1 49.84 -26.59 -2.28
CA MET A 1 48.44 -26.95 -1.96
C MET A 1 47.99 -25.97 -0.87
N ASP A 2 47.91 -24.66 -1.09
CA ASP A 2 47.13 -23.88 -2.05
C ASP A 2 45.61 -24.10 -1.95
N GLN A 3 44.95 -23.09 -1.36
CA GLN A 3 43.66 -22.53 -1.78
C GLN A 3 42.37 -23.32 -1.49
N GLU A 4 41.80 -23.17 -0.30
CA GLU A 4 40.32 -23.08 -0.12
C GLU A 4 39.89 -22.13 1.02
N GLU A 5 40.69 -21.12 1.36
CA GLU A 5 40.13 -19.90 1.98
C GLU A 5 39.44 -19.07 0.88
N ARG A 6 38.34 -19.61 0.37
CA ARG A 6 37.46 -18.98 -0.60
C ARG A 6 36.73 -17.83 0.10
N LEU A 7 37.45 -16.72 0.21
CA LEU A 7 36.99 -15.34 0.22
C LEU A 7 35.50 -15.23 -0.10
N GLN A 8 34.66 -15.21 0.94
CA GLN A 8 33.32 -14.65 0.82
C GLN A 8 33.52 -13.14 0.66
N PRO A 9 33.11 -12.50 -0.44
CA PRO A 9 33.18 -11.05 -0.50
C PRO A 9 32.07 -10.46 0.38
N PRO A 10 32.38 -9.62 1.40
CA PRO A 10 31.37 -8.77 2.00
C PRO A 10 31.03 -7.66 1.00
N LYS A 11 29.90 -7.81 0.30
CA LYS A 11 29.35 -6.74 -0.56
C LYS A 11 28.15 -6.10 0.15
N GLY A 12 28.45 -5.32 1.19
CA GLY A 12 27.63 -4.17 1.58
C GLY A 12 28.04 -2.92 0.77
N PRO A 13 27.38 -1.77 0.98
CA PRO A 13 26.20 -1.33 0.24
C PRO A 13 26.56 -0.26 -0.81
N GLY A 14 26.22 -0.50 -2.08
CA GLY A 14 26.36 0.49 -3.15
C GLY A 14 25.04 1.21 -3.39
N GLY A 15 24.93 2.46 -2.92
CA GLY A 15 23.79 3.33 -3.18
C GLY A 15 23.86 4.01 -4.55
N GLY A 16 22.67 4.18 -5.14
CA GLY A 16 22.37 5.35 -5.99
C GLY A 16 22.27 5.12 -7.50
N ALA A 17 21.07 4.75 -7.98
CA ALA A 17 20.32 5.47 -9.02
C ALA A 17 19.20 4.55 -9.57
N GLY A 18 17.95 4.82 -9.19
CA GLY A 18 16.77 4.13 -9.72
C GLY A 18 16.51 2.77 -9.07
N ALA A 19 16.41 2.70 -7.74
CA ALA A 19 15.85 1.52 -7.09
C ALA A 19 14.44 1.30 -7.63
N ALA A 20 14.29 0.33 -8.53
CA ALA A 20 12.99 -0.20 -8.90
C ALA A 20 12.36 -0.65 -7.59
N LEU A 21 11.47 0.18 -7.04
CA LEU A 21 10.69 -0.15 -5.86
C LEU A 21 10.13 -1.56 -6.11
N PRO A 22 10.28 -2.51 -5.17
CA PRO A 22 9.70 -3.83 -5.38
C PRO A 22 8.23 -3.64 -5.76
N ALA A 23 7.73 -4.42 -6.72
CA ALA A 23 6.38 -4.23 -7.25
C ALA A 23 5.31 -4.19 -6.14
N GLU A 24 5.58 -4.84 -5.00
CA GLU A 24 4.80 -4.74 -3.77
C GLU A 24 4.81 -3.33 -3.13
N SER A 25 5.97 -2.67 -3.02
CA SER A 25 6.06 -1.29 -2.54
C SER A 25 5.38 -0.29 -3.47
N VAL A 26 5.45 -0.50 -4.78
CA VAL A 26 4.70 0.30 -5.76
C VAL A 26 3.20 0.07 -5.63
N ARG A 27 2.77 -1.20 -5.54
CA ARG A 27 1.35 -1.53 -5.31
C ARG A 27 0.86 -0.96 -3.98
N ALA A 28 1.68 -1.00 -2.93
CA ALA A 28 1.35 -0.44 -1.62
C ALA A 28 1.16 1.08 -1.64
N SER A 29 2.01 1.83 -2.35
CA SER A 29 1.86 3.29 -2.48
C SER A 29 0.66 3.69 -3.33
N LEU A 30 0.22 2.82 -4.26
CA LEU A 30 -0.99 3.02 -5.06
C LEU A 30 -2.30 2.73 -4.31
N ARG A 31 -2.27 1.98 -3.19
CA ARG A 31 -3.48 1.64 -2.42
C ARG A 31 -4.25 2.89 -2.02
N GLY A 32 -3.56 3.91 -1.52
CA GLY A 32 -4.21 5.10 -0.96
C GLY A 32 -4.95 5.96 -1.99
N PRO A 33 -4.27 6.40 -3.08
CA PRO A 33 -4.93 7.05 -4.20
C PRO A 33 -6.10 6.25 -4.77
N ALA A 34 -5.98 4.92 -4.81
CA ALA A 34 -7.01 4.06 -5.37
C ALA A 34 -8.28 4.01 -4.47
N VAL A 35 -8.12 3.90 -3.14
CA VAL A 35 -9.24 3.95 -2.18
C VAL A 35 -9.95 5.32 -2.21
N ARG A 36 -9.19 6.42 -2.32
CA ARG A 36 -9.78 7.77 -2.48
C ARG A 36 -10.62 7.88 -3.74
N ARG A 37 -10.18 7.27 -4.85
CA ARG A 37 -10.93 7.26 -6.11
C ARG A 37 -12.22 6.45 -6.02
N LEU A 38 -12.22 5.33 -5.30
CA LEU A 38 -13.44 4.57 -5.03
C LEU A 38 -14.42 5.34 -4.15
N LEU A 39 -13.93 6.07 -3.14
CA LEU A 39 -14.76 6.88 -2.26
C LEU A 39 -15.47 8.00 -3.05
N ALA A 40 -14.77 8.67 -3.97
CA ALA A 40 -15.36 9.66 -4.87
C ALA A 40 -16.49 9.05 -5.72
N LEU A 41 -16.23 7.92 -6.37
CA LEU A 41 -17.24 7.23 -7.20
C LEU A 41 -18.46 6.78 -6.41
N ARG A 42 -18.28 6.39 -5.14
CA ARG A 42 -19.38 6.02 -4.25
C ARG A 42 -20.21 7.23 -3.83
N ARG A 43 -19.59 8.39 -3.60
CA ARG A 43 -20.30 9.66 -3.36
C ARG A 43 -21.11 10.10 -4.59
N GLU A 44 -20.67 9.75 -5.79
CA GLU A 44 -21.39 9.97 -7.05
C GLU A 44 -22.55 8.97 -7.28
N GLY A 45 -22.76 7.99 -6.40
CA GLY A 45 -23.83 6.99 -6.53
C GLY A 45 -23.57 5.96 -7.65
N LYS A 46 -22.35 5.87 -8.17
CA LYS A 46 -21.99 4.93 -9.24
C LYS A 46 -21.69 3.56 -8.68
N SER A 47 -22.01 2.50 -9.45
CA SER A 47 -21.59 1.14 -9.11
C SER A 47 -20.07 1.05 -9.10
N ILE A 48 -19.50 0.76 -7.94
CA ILE A 48 -18.05 0.62 -7.75
C ILE A 48 -17.59 -0.85 -7.72
N THR A 49 -18.50 -1.82 -7.84
CA THR A 49 -18.18 -3.26 -7.73
C THR A 49 -17.17 -3.71 -8.79
N GLU A 50 -17.40 -3.37 -10.06
CA GLU A 50 -16.45 -3.70 -11.14
C GLU A 50 -15.11 -2.98 -10.97
N ARG A 51 -15.15 -1.75 -10.44
CA ARG A 51 -13.95 -0.95 -10.14
C ARG A 51 -13.11 -1.59 -9.04
N VAL A 52 -13.77 -2.07 -8.00
CA VAL A 52 -13.15 -2.77 -6.87
C VAL A 52 -12.46 -4.05 -7.36
N ARG A 53 -13.13 -4.84 -8.21
CA ARG A 53 -12.54 -6.03 -8.83
C ARG A 53 -11.29 -5.71 -9.65
N SER A 54 -11.37 -4.77 -10.59
CA SER A 54 -10.21 -4.39 -11.42
C SER A 54 -9.05 -3.83 -10.58
N MET A 55 -9.35 -3.08 -9.51
CA MET A 55 -8.32 -2.58 -8.60
C MET A 55 -7.71 -3.68 -7.74
N ALA A 56 -8.51 -4.64 -7.29
CA ALA A 56 -8.04 -5.79 -6.53
C ALA A 56 -7.01 -6.59 -7.34
N GLU A 57 -7.30 -6.84 -8.62
CA GLU A 57 -6.36 -7.48 -9.56
C GLU A 57 -5.11 -6.64 -9.79
N ALA A 58 -5.24 -5.33 -10.05
CA ALA A 58 -4.10 -4.44 -10.27
C ALA A 58 -3.18 -4.31 -9.04
N LEU A 59 -3.74 -4.43 -7.83
CA LEU A 59 -3.02 -4.36 -6.56
C LEU A 59 -2.55 -5.74 -6.06
N GLY A 60 -2.98 -6.84 -6.71
CA GLY A 60 -2.69 -8.20 -6.28
C GLY A 60 -3.30 -8.56 -4.93
N VAL A 61 -4.44 -7.99 -4.57
CA VAL A 61 -5.16 -8.23 -3.30
C VAL A 61 -6.57 -8.75 -3.57
N GLY A 62 -7.23 -9.33 -2.56
CA GLY A 62 -8.62 -9.75 -2.70
C GLY A 62 -9.60 -8.57 -2.63
N GLU A 63 -10.74 -8.66 -3.34
CA GLU A 63 -11.81 -7.66 -3.32
C GLU A 63 -12.27 -7.33 -1.88
N ARG A 64 -12.35 -8.35 -1.01
CA ARG A 64 -12.72 -8.18 0.40
C ARG A 64 -11.77 -7.25 1.16
N ALA A 65 -10.48 -7.23 0.82
CA ALA A 65 -9.50 -6.31 1.42
C ALA A 65 -9.79 -4.86 0.99
N VAL A 66 -10.08 -4.66 -0.30
CA VAL A 66 -10.44 -3.35 -0.86
C VAL A 66 -11.75 -2.83 -0.24
N TRP A 67 -12.76 -3.68 -0.09
CA TRP A 67 -14.00 -3.32 0.61
C TRP A 67 -13.78 -2.94 2.07
N ARG A 68 -12.89 -3.64 2.79
CA ARG A 68 -12.52 -3.27 4.16
C ARG A 68 -11.82 -1.91 4.21
N TRP A 69 -10.92 -1.62 3.27
CA TRP A 69 -10.26 -0.32 3.18
C TRP A 69 -11.24 0.79 2.86
N LEU A 70 -12.20 0.55 1.98
CA LEU A 70 -13.25 1.51 1.66
C LEU A 70 -14.13 1.81 2.87
N ALA A 71 -14.56 0.77 3.60
CA ALA A 71 -15.35 0.96 4.83
C ALA A 71 -14.57 1.72 5.93
N ALA A 72 -13.25 1.54 6.00
CA ALA A 72 -12.39 2.32 6.89
C ALA A 72 -12.28 3.78 6.43
N ALA A 73 -12.06 4.02 5.13
CA ALA A 73 -11.95 5.34 4.52
C ALA A 73 -13.25 6.16 4.58
N GLU A 74 -14.41 5.49 4.57
CA GLU A 74 -15.71 6.11 4.78
C GLU A 74 -15.90 6.64 6.20
N ARG A 75 -15.33 5.95 7.19
CA ARG A 75 -15.38 6.37 8.60
C ARG A 75 -14.31 7.41 8.93
N ASP A 76 -13.15 7.28 8.31
CA ASP A 76 -12.01 8.17 8.47
C ASP A 76 -11.28 8.32 7.13
N GLU A 77 -11.38 9.49 6.51
CA GLU A 77 -10.71 9.76 5.24
C GLU A 77 -9.18 9.64 5.35
N ALA A 78 -8.60 9.78 6.54
CA ALA A 78 -7.17 9.54 6.79
C ALA A 78 -6.78 8.06 6.64
N ALA A 79 -7.70 7.12 6.89
CA ALA A 79 -7.46 5.69 6.67
C ALA A 79 -7.24 5.34 5.19
N ALA A 80 -7.68 6.22 4.27
CA ALA A 80 -7.35 6.09 2.85
C ALA A 80 -5.86 6.40 2.56
N ALA A 81 -5.10 7.01 3.47
CA ALA A 81 -3.68 7.29 3.24
C ALA A 81 -2.78 6.06 3.43
N ALA A 82 -3.18 5.11 4.29
CA ALA A 82 -2.44 3.88 4.55
C ALA A 82 -3.36 2.65 4.57
N PRO A 83 -3.96 2.26 3.43
CA PRO A 83 -4.89 1.13 3.39
C PRO A 83 -4.16 -0.18 3.67
N GLY A 84 -4.55 -0.88 4.74
CA GLY A 84 -3.94 -2.14 5.14
C GLY A 84 -2.65 -2.00 5.94
N GLY A 85 -2.15 -0.77 6.15
CA GLY A 85 -1.28 -0.50 7.29
C GLY A 85 -2.10 -0.62 8.57
N ALA A 86 -1.51 -1.12 9.66
CA ALA A 86 -2.11 -0.97 10.98
C ALA A 86 -2.59 0.49 11.10
N GLY A 87 -3.87 0.66 11.45
CA GLY A 87 -4.65 1.89 11.21
C GLY A 87 -3.98 3.18 11.71
N PRO A 88 -4.54 4.35 11.33
CA PRO A 88 -3.99 5.63 11.75
C PRO A 88 -3.76 5.60 13.25
N LEU A 89 -2.49 5.75 13.65
CA LEU A 89 -2.11 5.91 15.05
C LEU A 89 -3.06 6.98 15.63
N PRO A 90 -3.70 6.73 16.80
CA PRO A 90 -4.63 7.69 17.36
C PRO A 90 -3.93 9.04 17.45
N ARG A 91 -4.52 10.07 16.82
CA ARG A 91 -4.09 11.46 17.05
C ARG A 91 -4.13 11.65 18.56
N ALA A 92 -2.97 11.81 19.18
CA ALA A 92 -2.86 12.23 20.57
C ALA A 92 -3.64 13.54 20.69
N VAL A 93 -4.85 13.45 21.23
CA VAL A 93 -5.62 14.57 21.71
C VAL A 93 -4.92 15.07 22.97
N HIS A 94 -3.90 15.90 22.80
CA HIS A 94 -3.49 16.78 23.89
C HIS A 94 -4.54 17.90 23.96
N SER A 95 -5.60 17.62 24.71
CA SER A 95 -6.49 18.64 25.26
C SER A 95 -5.92 19.13 26.59
N HIS A 96 -5.74 20.45 26.64
CA HIS A 96 -5.60 21.34 27.80
C HIS A 96 -4.37 21.18 28.71
#